data_AF-A0AAW0FT98-F1
#
_entry.id   AF-A0AAW0FT98-F1
#
_cell.length_a   1.000
_cell.length_b   1.000
_cell.length_c   1.000
_cell.angle_alpha   90.00
_cell.angle_beta   90.00
_cell.angle_gamma   90.00
#
_symmetry.space_group_name_H-M   'P 1'
#
loop_
_entity.id
_entity.type
_entity.pdbx_description
1 polymer ?
#
loop_
_entity_poly.entity_id
_entity_poly.type
_entity_poly.pdbx_seq_one_letter_code
_entity_poly.pdbx_strand_id
1 'polypeptide(L)'
;MPPIRQSQKSHPQTLSSLLQSAYQGYVSIPQMTSRELQAEARNSLNDQYRRLLRKENVSVPWTWPWEAVSADRVILIGYPLDEKLADPGSLTKDKLILLVAALRRGTCYFAKISEAAFQALEAEYAKGVNLGGIIPKPPRDDRSDKGSVHGRHKNPATQTKKRRRGKIINSPPIVRDDTDIEDFSEGEMQELSSDPIVDWSD
;
A
#
# COMPACT_ATOMS: atom_id res chain seq x y z
N MET A 1 -8.01 48.75 56.67
CA MET A 1 -7.23 47.51 56.53
C MET A 1 -7.80 46.71 55.36
N PRO A 2 -7.08 46.53 54.25
CA PRO A 2 -7.55 45.69 53.15
C PRO A 2 -7.19 44.20 53.37
N PRO A 3 -7.99 43.25 52.88
CA PRO A 3 -7.70 41.83 53.04
C PRO A 3 -6.55 41.39 52.13
N ILE A 4 -5.64 40.62 52.71
CA ILE A 4 -4.50 39.96 52.05
C ILE A 4 -5.05 38.96 51.04
N ARG A 5 -4.86 39.21 49.74
CA ARG A 5 -5.14 38.23 48.69
C ARG A 5 -4.16 37.06 48.84
N GLN A 6 -4.68 35.91 49.23
CA GLN A 6 -3.95 34.65 49.17
C GLN A 6 -3.65 34.34 47.69
N SER A 7 -2.37 34.42 47.33
CA SER A 7 -1.81 33.92 46.08
C SER A 7 -2.09 32.43 45.98
N GLN A 8 -2.94 32.03 45.03
CA GLN A 8 -3.09 30.63 44.67
C GLN A 8 -1.78 30.17 44.04
N LYS A 9 -1.05 29.31 44.78
CA LYS A 9 0.13 28.61 44.28
C LYS A 9 -0.34 27.66 43.18
N SER A 10 -0.10 28.01 41.92
CA SER A 10 -0.23 27.08 40.81
C SER A 10 0.73 25.91 41.05
N HIS A 11 0.19 24.71 41.24
CA HIS A 11 1.01 23.51 41.32
C HIS A 11 1.84 23.38 40.03
N PRO A 12 3.16 23.12 40.13
CA PRO A 12 3.96 22.85 38.95
C PRO A 12 3.41 21.59 38.30
N GLN A 13 2.86 21.73 37.10
CA GLN A 13 2.50 20.58 36.28
C GLN A 13 3.77 19.78 36.04
N THR A 14 3.85 18.63 36.67
CA THR A 14 4.94 17.67 36.48
C THR A 14 5.00 17.25 35.01
N LEU A 15 6.21 17.04 34.47
CA LEU A 15 6.39 16.56 33.08
C LEU A 15 5.60 15.27 32.81
N SER A 16 5.40 14.44 33.84
CA SER A 16 4.52 13.27 33.78
C SER A 16 3.06 13.65 33.49
N SER A 17 2.49 14.67 34.12
CA SER A 17 1.11 15.14 33.85
C SER A 17 0.95 15.78 32.47
N LEU A 18 1.99 16.46 31.96
CA LEU A 18 2.01 16.99 30.59
C LEU A 18 2.08 15.87 29.54
N LEU A 19 2.91 14.86 29.79
CA LEU A 19 2.95 13.66 28.96
C LEU A 19 1.64 12.89 29.04
N GLN A 20 1.05 12.72 30.22
CA GLN A 20 -0.21 11.99 30.39
C GLN A 20 -1.41 12.71 29.76
N SER A 21 -1.42 14.05 29.75
CA SER A 21 -2.38 14.85 28.97
C SER A 21 -2.15 14.75 27.46
N ALA A 22 -0.90 14.75 27.00
CA ALA A 22 -0.57 14.48 25.59
C ALA A 22 -0.94 13.05 25.17
N TYR A 23 -0.93 12.10 26.12
CA TYR A 23 -1.37 10.73 25.92
C TYR A 23 -2.91 10.54 26.00
N GLN A 24 -3.64 11.41 26.71
CA GLN A 24 -5.11 11.36 26.74
C GLN A 24 -5.77 11.91 25.46
N GLY A 25 -5.00 12.61 24.62
CA GLY A 25 -5.35 12.89 23.22
C GLY A 25 -4.98 11.75 22.25
N TYR A 26 -4.61 10.57 22.75
CA TYR A 26 -4.60 9.37 21.91
C TYR A 26 -6.04 9.11 21.52
N VAL A 27 -6.40 9.56 20.32
CA VAL A 27 -7.36 8.88 19.47
C VAL A 27 -7.12 7.40 19.71
N SER A 28 -8.06 6.75 20.41
CA SER A 28 -8.03 5.32 20.64
C SER A 28 -7.86 4.68 19.27
N ILE A 29 -6.62 4.31 18.93
CA ILE A 29 -6.39 3.53 17.74
C ILE A 29 -7.01 2.20 18.15
N PRO A 30 -8.07 1.74 17.48
CA PRO A 30 -8.65 0.45 17.77
C PRO A 30 -7.54 -0.60 17.72
N GLN A 31 -7.74 -1.76 18.34
CA GLN A 31 -6.83 -2.91 18.22
C GLN A 31 -6.79 -3.39 16.76
N MET A 32 -6.21 -2.58 15.86
CA MET A 32 -6.18 -2.80 14.44
C MET A 32 -5.02 -3.72 14.14
N THR A 33 -5.28 -4.68 13.27
CA THR A 33 -4.24 -5.57 12.78
C THR A 33 -3.25 -4.79 11.91
N SER A 34 -2.05 -5.33 11.72
CA SER A 34 -1.06 -4.71 10.81
C SER A 34 -1.65 -4.50 9.40
N ARG A 35 -2.49 -5.44 8.94
CA ARG A 35 -3.13 -5.38 7.63
C ARG A 35 -4.13 -4.24 7.52
N GLU A 36 -4.91 -4.00 8.57
CA GLU A 36 -5.87 -2.89 8.63
C GLU A 36 -5.16 -1.53 8.68
N LEU A 37 -4.08 -1.41 9.45
CA LEU A 37 -3.27 -0.19 9.50
C LEU A 37 -2.62 0.12 8.14
N GLN A 38 -2.11 -0.92 7.45
CA GLN A 38 -1.59 -0.78 6.09
C GLN A 38 -2.67 -0.30 5.12
N ALA A 39 -3.85 -0.92 5.15
CA ALA A 39 -4.97 -0.54 4.30
C ALA A 39 -5.44 0.88 4.56
N GLU A 40 -5.57 1.29 5.83
CA GLU A 40 -5.97 2.64 6.20
C GLU A 40 -4.95 3.69 5.74
N ALA A 41 -3.67 3.49 6.05
CA ALA A 41 -2.61 4.41 5.63
C ALA A 41 -2.58 4.55 4.10
N ARG A 42 -2.64 3.43 3.37
CA ARG A 42 -2.61 3.41 1.92
C ARG A 42 -3.84 4.07 1.30
N ASN A 43 -5.03 3.77 1.81
CA ASN A 43 -6.27 4.37 1.31
C ASN A 43 -6.33 5.87 1.58
N SER A 44 -5.98 6.29 2.80
CA SER A 44 -5.97 7.71 3.18
C SER A 44 -5.00 8.52 2.34
N LEU A 45 -3.76 8.03 2.15
CA LEU A 45 -2.77 8.70 1.29
C LEU A 45 -3.23 8.75 -0.18
N ASN A 46 -3.75 7.65 -0.72
CA ASN A 46 -4.26 7.62 -2.09
C ASN A 46 -5.44 8.55 -2.28
N ASP A 47 -6.38 8.61 -1.34
CA ASP A 47 -7.55 9.48 -1.42
C ASP A 47 -7.14 10.95 -1.37
N GLN A 48 -6.21 11.33 -0.49
CA GLN A 48 -5.66 12.69 -0.47
C GLN A 48 -5.00 13.05 -1.80
N TYR A 49 -4.18 12.14 -2.34
CA TYR A 49 -3.48 12.33 -3.60
C TYR A 49 -4.44 12.50 -4.79
N ARG A 50 -5.45 11.63 -4.88
CA ARG A 50 -6.52 11.69 -5.90
C ARG A 50 -7.32 12.97 -5.82
N ARG A 51 -7.73 13.38 -4.62
CA ARG A 51 -8.46 14.64 -4.40
C ARG A 51 -7.64 15.84 -4.87
N LEU A 52 -6.34 15.84 -4.57
CA LEU A 52 -5.44 16.93 -4.91
C LEU A 52 -5.16 17.01 -6.42
N LEU A 53 -5.05 15.86 -7.10
CA LEU A 53 -4.86 15.81 -8.55
C LEU A 53 -6.16 15.88 -9.36
N ARG A 54 -7.32 15.72 -8.72
CA ARG A 54 -8.63 15.57 -9.39
C ARG A 54 -8.64 14.42 -10.41
N LYS A 55 -7.96 13.33 -10.09
CA LYS A 55 -7.88 12.12 -10.92
C LYS A 55 -8.34 10.92 -10.09
N GLU A 56 -9.27 10.13 -10.63
CA GLU A 56 -9.84 8.97 -9.91
C GLU A 56 -8.90 7.75 -9.92
N ASN A 57 -8.23 7.50 -11.05
CA ASN A 57 -7.43 6.29 -11.26
C ASN A 57 -5.92 6.52 -11.07
N VAL A 58 -5.56 7.25 -10.02
CA VAL A 58 -4.16 7.52 -9.68
C VAL A 58 -3.83 6.95 -8.31
N SER A 59 -2.66 6.33 -8.19
CA SER A 59 -2.06 5.88 -6.94
C SER A 59 -0.89 6.78 -6.61
N VAL A 60 -0.60 6.93 -5.33
CA VAL A 60 0.65 7.54 -4.88
C VAL A 60 1.82 6.76 -5.49
N PRO A 61 2.74 7.43 -6.19
CA PRO A 61 3.99 6.81 -6.59
C PRO A 61 4.85 6.61 -5.34
N TRP A 62 5.06 5.35 -4.95
CA TRP A 62 5.93 4.98 -3.82
C TRP A 62 7.43 4.99 -4.18
N THR A 63 7.78 5.57 -5.33
CA THR A 63 9.17 5.83 -5.72
C THR A 63 9.64 7.16 -5.14
N TRP A 64 10.93 7.22 -4.78
CA TRP A 64 11.64 8.33 -4.14
C TRP A 64 11.19 9.74 -4.61
N PRO A 65 11.17 10.77 -3.72
CA PRO A 65 10.30 11.93 -3.84
C PRO A 65 10.52 12.77 -5.10
N TRP A 66 11.72 12.81 -5.68
CA TRP A 66 11.94 13.63 -6.87
C TRP A 66 11.07 13.21 -8.08
N GLU A 67 10.80 11.92 -8.28
CA GLU A 67 9.99 11.46 -9.42
C GLU A 67 8.50 11.81 -9.26
N ALA A 68 7.98 11.63 -8.05
CA ALA A 68 6.61 12.00 -7.69
C ALA A 68 6.40 13.52 -7.77
N VAL A 69 7.37 14.27 -7.24
CA VAL A 69 7.35 15.73 -7.18
C VAL A 69 7.50 16.34 -8.57
N SER A 70 8.33 15.77 -9.45
CA SER A 70 8.55 16.29 -10.81
C SER A 70 7.37 16.10 -11.76
N ALA A 71 6.64 14.98 -11.67
CA ALA A 71 5.54 14.70 -12.58
C ALA A 71 4.26 15.48 -12.24
N ASP A 72 3.90 15.54 -10.95
CA ASP A 72 2.59 16.04 -10.51
C ASP A 72 2.69 17.32 -9.65
N ARG A 73 3.91 17.79 -9.31
CA ARG A 73 4.19 18.98 -8.46
C ARG A 73 3.56 18.88 -7.06
N VAL A 74 3.58 17.68 -6.48
CA VAL A 74 3.00 17.38 -5.17
C VAL A 74 4.07 16.87 -4.22
N ILE A 75 4.10 17.42 -3.00
CA ILE A 75 4.92 16.89 -1.88
C ILE A 75 4.04 16.36 -0.77
N LEU A 76 4.58 15.39 -0.04
CA LEU A 76 4.06 14.97 1.26
C LEU A 76 4.72 15.82 2.35
N ILE A 77 3.90 16.55 3.10
CA ILE A 77 4.33 17.40 4.23
C ILE A 77 4.05 16.65 5.53
N GLY A 78 4.97 16.75 6.49
CA GLY A 78 4.79 16.22 7.85
C GLY A 78 4.81 14.69 7.93
N TYR A 79 5.59 14.05 7.05
CA TYR A 79 5.86 12.62 7.13
C TYR A 79 6.58 12.30 8.45
N PRO A 80 6.03 11.41 9.30
CA PRO A 80 6.51 11.24 10.68
C PRO A 80 7.71 10.30 10.81
N LEU A 81 8.23 9.77 9.70
CA LEU A 81 9.37 8.85 9.71
C LEU A 81 10.60 9.59 9.20
N ASP A 82 11.73 9.44 9.89
CA ASP A 82 13.04 9.96 9.47
C ASP A 82 13.63 9.21 8.26
N GLU A 83 12.88 8.23 7.75
CA GLU A 83 13.25 7.40 6.63
C GLU A 83 12.65 7.89 5.33
N LYS A 84 13.13 7.24 4.28
CA LYS A 84 12.63 7.38 2.94
C LYS A 84 11.11 7.12 2.87
N LEU A 85 10.37 7.90 2.05
CA LEU A 85 8.96 7.60 1.78
C LEU A 85 8.86 6.16 1.25
N ALA A 86 8.22 5.30 2.03
CA ALA A 86 8.08 3.89 1.75
C ALA A 86 6.60 3.52 1.58
N ASP A 87 6.32 2.46 0.79
CA ASP A 87 4.98 1.89 0.69
C ASP A 87 4.55 1.42 2.10
N PRO A 88 3.35 1.78 2.58
CA PRO A 88 2.80 1.26 3.83
C PRO A 88 2.92 -0.25 3.99
N GLY A 89 2.84 -1.03 2.91
CA GLY A 89 3.02 -2.49 2.95
C GLY A 89 4.41 -2.95 3.41
N SER A 90 5.43 -2.10 3.30
CA SER A 90 6.81 -2.38 3.70
C SER A 90 7.16 -1.89 5.12
N LEU A 91 6.26 -1.16 5.78
CA LEU A 91 6.49 -0.58 7.10
C LEU A 91 6.18 -1.58 8.23
N THR A 92 6.91 -1.47 9.33
CA THR A 92 6.62 -2.19 10.58
C THR A 92 5.36 -1.64 11.25
N LYS A 93 4.74 -2.45 12.12
CA LYS A 93 3.49 -2.08 12.81
C LYS A 93 3.62 -0.76 13.59
N ASP A 94 4.73 -0.53 14.28
CA ASP A 94 4.94 0.70 15.07
C ASP A 94 5.03 1.94 14.17
N LYS A 95 5.73 1.82 13.03
CA LYS A 95 5.82 2.89 12.03
C LYS A 95 4.46 3.18 11.39
N LEU A 96 3.66 2.15 11.15
CA LEU A 96 2.29 2.29 10.65
C LEU A 96 1.39 3.01 11.63
N ILE A 97 1.50 2.71 12.93
CA ILE A 97 0.76 3.40 13.99
C ILE A 97 1.09 4.89 13.98
N LEU A 98 2.38 5.26 13.90
CA LEU A 98 2.80 6.65 13.82
C LEU A 98 2.27 7.35 12.56
N LEU A 99 2.32 6.67 11.42
CA LEU A 99 1.82 7.20 10.15
C LEU A 99 0.31 7.44 10.19
N VAL A 100 -0.47 6.46 10.64
CA VAL A 100 -1.93 6.58 10.76
C VAL A 100 -2.30 7.66 11.76
N ALA A 101 -1.60 7.76 12.89
CA ALA A 101 -1.81 8.83 13.86
C ALA A 101 -1.55 10.21 13.25
N ALA A 102 -0.46 10.38 12.49
CA ALA A 102 -0.13 11.64 11.81
C ALA A 102 -1.17 12.01 10.74
N LEU A 103 -1.67 11.02 9.99
CA LEU A 103 -2.73 11.22 8.99
C LEU A 103 -4.05 11.64 9.65
N ARG A 104 -4.44 10.98 10.74
CA ARG A 104 -5.67 11.31 11.49
C ARG A 104 -5.60 12.68 12.16
N ARG A 105 -4.42 13.07 12.65
CA ARG A 105 -4.17 14.40 13.23
C ARG A 105 -4.09 15.51 12.17
N GLY A 106 -4.01 15.17 10.89
CA GLY A 106 -3.82 16.13 9.80
C GLY A 106 -2.42 16.75 9.78
N THR A 107 -1.46 16.19 10.51
CA THR A 107 -0.07 16.67 10.47
C THR A 107 0.67 16.15 9.25
N CYS A 108 0.24 15.02 8.69
CA CYS A 108 0.75 14.44 7.45
C CYS A 108 -0.27 14.62 6.32
N TYR A 109 0.10 15.34 5.26
CA TYR A 109 -0.80 15.59 4.12
C TYR A 109 -0.05 15.91 2.82
N PHE A 110 -0.72 15.67 1.69
CA PHE A 110 -0.21 16.10 0.38
C PHE A 110 -0.54 17.57 0.09
N ALA A 111 0.44 18.30 -0.46
CA ALA A 111 0.29 19.69 -0.86
C ALA A 111 0.84 19.93 -2.28
N LYS A 112 0.19 20.81 -3.04
CA LYS A 112 0.73 21.32 -4.30
C LYS A 112 1.78 22.37 -4.01
N ILE A 113 2.89 22.29 -4.74
CA ILE A 113 3.96 23.26 -4.64
C ILE A 113 3.78 24.34 -5.71
N SER A 114 4.15 25.57 -5.39
CA SER A 114 4.26 26.64 -6.39
C SER A 114 5.43 26.38 -7.34
N GLU A 115 5.40 27.01 -8.51
CA GLU A 115 6.46 26.86 -9.50
C GLU A 115 7.83 27.33 -8.99
N ALA A 116 7.86 28.43 -8.24
CA ALA A 116 9.09 28.94 -7.65
C ALA A 116 9.72 27.97 -6.62
N ALA A 117 8.90 27.37 -5.76
CA ALA A 117 9.40 26.40 -4.78
C ALA A 117 9.80 25.08 -5.46
N PHE A 118 9.14 24.70 -6.55
CA PHE A 118 9.55 23.55 -7.36
C PHE A 118 10.93 23.78 -8.01
N GLN A 119 11.18 24.96 -8.58
CA GLN A 119 12.50 25.31 -9.14
C GLN A 119 13.61 25.32 -8.08
N ALA A 120 13.30 25.77 -6.86
CA ALA A 120 14.27 25.71 -5.75
C ALA A 120 14.64 24.27 -5.39
N LEU A 121 13.65 23.37 -5.31
CA LEU A 121 13.87 21.94 -5.08
C LEU A 121 14.64 21.28 -6.23
N GLU A 122 14.37 21.69 -7.48
CA GLU A 122 15.12 21.23 -8.65
C GLU A 122 16.60 21.62 -8.58
N ALA A 123 16.87 22.86 -8.17
CA ALA A 123 18.22 23.34 -7.99
C ALA A 123 18.96 22.61 -6.86
N GLU A 124 18.28 22.31 -5.74
CA GLU A 124 18.85 21.50 -4.66
C GLU A 124 19.15 20.07 -5.09
N TYR A 125 18.23 19.44 -5.83
CA TYR A 125 18.43 18.12 -6.39
C TYR A 125 19.62 18.10 -7.35
N ALA A 126 19.69 19.05 -8.27
CA ALA A 126 20.80 19.18 -9.22
C ALA A 126 22.15 19.39 -8.52
N LYS A 127 22.18 20.20 -7.45
CA LYS A 127 23.38 20.34 -6.60
C LYS A 127 23.78 19.02 -5.95
N GLY A 128 22.83 18.26 -5.42
CA GLY A 128 23.08 16.95 -4.82
C GLY A 128 23.60 15.91 -5.80
N VAL A 129 23.15 15.96 -7.05
CA VAL A 129 23.66 15.12 -8.15
C VAL A 129 25.10 15.53 -8.51
N ASN A 130 25.37 16.83 -8.65
CA ASN A 130 26.71 17.34 -8.98
C ASN A 130 27.75 17.03 -7.89
N LEU A 131 27.33 17.01 -6.62
CA LEU A 131 28.17 16.63 -5.49
C LEU A 131 28.36 15.11 -5.35
N GLY A 132 27.69 14.30 -6.18
CA GLY A 132 27.76 12.84 -6.15
C GLY A 132 26.98 12.19 -4.99
N GLY A 133 26.23 12.97 -4.22
CA GLY A 133 25.41 12.46 -3.10
C GLY A 133 24.09 11.82 -3.57
N ILE A 134 23.64 12.12 -4.79
CA ILE A 134 22.43 11.58 -5.40
C ILE A 134 22.80 10.91 -6.72
N ILE A 135 22.51 9.62 -6.85
CA ILE A 135 22.67 8.90 -8.11
C ILE A 135 21.54 9.35 -9.06
N PRO A 136 21.85 9.95 -10.22
CA PRO A 136 20.83 10.37 -11.17
C PRO A 136 20.11 9.15 -11.73
N LYS A 137 18.82 9.32 -12.07
CA LYS A 137 18.05 8.25 -12.70
C LYS A 137 18.68 7.91 -14.06
N PRO A 138 18.93 6.63 -14.37
CA PRO A 138 19.33 6.25 -15.72
C PRO A 138 18.21 6.65 -16.70
N PRO A 139 18.57 7.17 -17.88
CA PRO A 139 17.59 7.43 -18.93
C PRO A 139 16.84 6.14 -19.24
N ARG A 140 15.54 6.25 -19.51
CA ARG A 140 14.73 5.10 -19.87
C ARG A 140 15.18 4.63 -21.26
N ASP A 141 15.65 3.39 -21.34
CA ASP A 141 15.98 2.80 -22.64
C ASP A 141 14.78 2.87 -23.58
N ASP A 142 15.06 3.23 -24.82
CA ASP A 142 14.06 3.16 -25.88
C ASP A 142 13.62 1.71 -26.02
N ARG A 143 12.30 1.48 -26.03
CA ARG A 143 11.77 0.14 -26.22
C ARG A 143 12.17 -0.36 -27.62
N SER A 144 12.64 -1.60 -27.69
CA SER A 144 13.04 -2.24 -28.94
C SER A 144 11.92 -2.36 -29.99
N ASP A 145 10.66 -2.21 -29.57
CA ASP A 145 9.47 -2.22 -30.41
C ASP A 145 9.05 -0.84 -30.92
N LYS A 146 9.70 0.24 -30.49
CA LYS A 146 9.44 1.62 -30.92
C LYS A 146 9.85 1.77 -32.40
N GLY A 147 8.92 1.48 -33.30
CA GLY A 147 9.13 1.45 -34.76
C GLY A 147 8.94 0.06 -35.41
N SER A 148 8.76 -0.99 -34.60
CA SER A 148 8.42 -2.33 -35.07
C SER A 148 6.96 -2.37 -35.55
N VAL A 149 6.77 -2.31 -36.87
CA VAL A 149 5.46 -2.59 -37.47
C VAL A 149 5.18 -4.08 -37.27
N HIS A 150 4.27 -4.40 -36.34
CA HIS A 150 3.82 -5.78 -36.09
C HIS A 150 3.41 -6.45 -37.42
N GLY A 151 4.24 -7.39 -37.90
CA GLY A 151 4.08 -8.05 -39.20
C GLY A 151 2.83 -8.92 -39.36
N ARG A 152 1.98 -9.04 -38.33
CA ARG A 152 0.77 -9.89 -38.35
C ARG A 152 -0.27 -9.50 -39.41
N HIS A 153 -0.21 -8.28 -39.94
CA HIS A 153 -1.16 -7.82 -40.95
C HIS A 153 -0.67 -7.92 -42.41
N LYS A 154 0.59 -8.29 -42.67
CA LYS A 154 1.14 -8.30 -44.04
C LYS A 154 1.13 -9.68 -44.70
N ASN A 155 0.89 -10.76 -43.97
CA ASN A 155 0.95 -12.11 -44.53
C ASN A 155 -0.47 -12.72 -44.64
N PRO A 156 -1.18 -12.54 -45.77
CA PRO A 156 -2.54 -13.05 -45.96
C PRO A 156 -2.61 -14.58 -45.89
N ALA A 157 -1.48 -15.28 -46.08
CA ALA A 157 -1.38 -16.74 -45.96
C ALA A 157 -1.58 -17.25 -44.51
N THR A 158 -1.28 -16.43 -43.50
CA THR A 158 -1.40 -16.81 -42.08
C THR A 158 -2.68 -16.32 -41.41
N GLN A 159 -3.59 -15.67 -42.14
CA GLN A 159 -4.93 -15.40 -41.62
C GLN A 159 -5.67 -16.72 -41.41
N THR A 160 -5.63 -17.23 -40.19
CA THR A 160 -6.42 -18.38 -39.78
C THR A 160 -7.89 -18.01 -39.99
N LYS A 161 -8.51 -18.54 -41.04
CA LYS A 161 -9.96 -18.42 -41.26
C LYS A 161 -10.65 -18.91 -39.99
N LYS A 162 -11.37 -18.03 -39.28
CA LYS A 162 -12.21 -18.41 -38.14
C LYS A 162 -13.11 -19.56 -38.59
N ARG A 163 -12.88 -20.77 -38.05
CA ARG A 163 -13.76 -21.93 -38.27
C ARG A 163 -15.16 -21.52 -37.81
N ARG A 164 -16.14 -21.60 -38.73
CA ARG A 164 -17.56 -21.45 -38.43
C ARG A 164 -17.92 -22.41 -37.29
N ARG A 165 -18.63 -21.89 -36.27
CA ARG A 165 -19.28 -22.70 -35.24
C ARG A 165 -20.24 -23.68 -35.92
N GLY A 166 -20.22 -24.94 -35.50
CA GLY A 166 -21.20 -25.95 -35.93
C GLY A 166 -20.59 -27.32 -36.20
N LYS A 167 -20.34 -28.09 -35.14
CA LYS A 167 -20.51 -29.54 -35.15
C LYS A 167 -20.73 -30.01 -33.71
N ILE A 168 -21.96 -30.46 -33.47
CA ILE A 168 -22.39 -31.14 -32.24
C ILE A 168 -21.53 -32.40 -32.12
N ILE A 169 -20.86 -32.56 -30.99
CA ILE A 169 -20.16 -33.79 -30.64
C ILE A 169 -21.26 -34.76 -30.18
N ASN A 170 -21.55 -35.78 -30.97
CA ASN A 170 -22.43 -36.86 -30.55
C ASN A 170 -21.68 -37.71 -29.53
N SER A 171 -21.93 -37.47 -28.23
CA SER A 171 -21.58 -38.43 -27.17
C SER A 171 -22.50 -39.65 -27.25
N PRO A 172 -22.01 -40.88 -27.08
CA PRO A 172 -22.87 -42.05 -26.94
C PRO A 172 -23.73 -41.95 -25.67
N PRO A 173 -24.95 -42.53 -25.67
CA PRO A 173 -25.95 -42.31 -24.64
C PRO A 173 -25.53 -42.90 -23.30
N ILE A 174 -25.72 -42.11 -22.23
CA ILE A 174 -25.61 -42.56 -20.85
C ILE A 174 -26.90 -43.35 -20.56
N VAL A 175 -26.76 -44.66 -20.34
CA VAL A 175 -27.82 -45.46 -19.73
C VAL A 175 -27.82 -45.13 -18.25
N ARG A 176 -28.87 -44.45 -17.79
CA ARG A 176 -29.25 -44.43 -16.37
C ARG A 176 -30.44 -45.36 -16.25
N ASP A 177 -30.31 -46.36 -15.40
CA ASP A 177 -31.48 -46.93 -14.74
C ASP A 177 -31.46 -46.43 -13.29
N ASP A 178 -32.65 -45.96 -12.94
CA ASP A 178 -32.98 -45.08 -11.84
C ASP A 178 -33.14 -45.84 -10.51
N THR A 179 -33.49 -45.04 -9.49
CA THR A 179 -34.09 -45.40 -8.19
C THR A 179 -33.08 -45.72 -7.09
N ASP A 180 -33.18 -45.19 -5.87
CA ASP A 180 -33.91 -44.09 -5.23
C ASP A 180 -33.48 -44.19 -3.76
N ILE A 181 -33.50 -43.07 -2.99
CA ILE A 181 -33.68 -43.06 -1.52
C ILE A 181 -32.45 -43.56 -0.69
N GLU A 182 -31.96 -42.95 0.38
CA GLU A 182 -32.29 -41.77 1.15
C GLU A 182 -31.07 -41.31 1.96
N ASP A 183 -31.25 -40.12 2.51
CA ASP A 183 -30.55 -39.42 3.59
C ASP A 183 -30.18 -40.29 4.82
N PHE A 184 -29.37 -39.70 5.70
CA PHE A 184 -29.07 -40.07 7.10
C PHE A 184 -27.69 -40.63 7.49
N SER A 185 -26.99 -39.74 8.20
CA SER A 185 -26.43 -39.89 9.55
C SER A 185 -25.07 -40.56 9.76
N GLU A 186 -24.22 -39.76 10.41
CA GLU A 186 -23.42 -40.06 11.62
C GLU A 186 -22.69 -41.41 11.73
N GLY A 187 -21.41 -41.32 12.11
CA GLY A 187 -20.86 -42.31 13.03
C GLY A 187 -19.46 -42.81 12.72
N GLU A 188 -18.53 -42.32 13.53
CA GLU A 188 -17.54 -43.13 14.24
C GLU A 188 -16.31 -43.71 13.50
N MET A 189 -15.18 -43.07 13.83
CA MET A 189 -13.92 -43.65 14.30
C MET A 189 -13.21 -44.73 13.47
N GLN A 190 -11.98 -44.40 13.08
CA GLN A 190 -10.83 -45.07 13.69
C GLN A 190 -9.54 -44.26 13.52
N GLU A 191 -8.99 -43.88 14.68
CA GLU A 191 -7.57 -43.58 14.87
C GLU A 191 -6.75 -44.74 14.31
N LEU A 192 -5.76 -44.44 13.47
CA LEU A 192 -4.56 -45.26 13.37
C LEU A 192 -3.36 -44.33 13.31
N SER A 193 -2.90 -44.02 14.51
CA SER A 193 -1.50 -43.71 14.81
C SER A 193 -0.58 -44.78 14.23
N SER A 194 0.60 -44.37 13.79
CA SER A 194 1.89 -44.83 14.33
C SER A 194 3.00 -44.62 13.31
N ASP A 195 4.03 -43.91 13.76
CA ASP A 195 5.25 -43.56 13.05
C ASP A 195 6.02 -44.79 12.53
N PRO A 196 6.74 -44.70 11.40
CA PRO A 196 7.64 -45.76 10.99
C PRO A 196 8.90 -45.79 11.87
N ILE A 197 9.08 -46.90 12.57
CA ILE A 197 10.31 -47.29 13.29
C ILE A 197 11.45 -47.42 12.28
N VAL A 198 12.52 -46.64 12.47
CA VAL A 198 13.79 -46.74 11.75
C VAL A 198 14.66 -47.77 12.48
N ASP A 199 14.85 -48.94 11.87
CA ASP A 199 15.76 -49.99 12.34
C ASP A 199 17.20 -49.64 11.93
N TRP A 200 18.06 -49.43 12.92
CA TRP A 200 19.51 -49.30 12.77
C TRP A 200 20.16 -50.58 13.29
N SER A 201 20.13 -51.61 12.46
CA SER A 201 20.96 -52.80 12.69
C SER A 201 22.36 -52.55 12.10
N ASP A 202 23.36 -52.74 12.97
CA ASP A 202 24.82 -52.55 12.79
C ASP A 202 25.44 -53.23 11.55
#